data_AF-A0A9P5WXT7-F1
#
_entry.id   AF-A0A9P5WXT7-F1
#
_cell.length_a   1.000
_cell.length_b   1.000
_cell.length_c   1.000
_cell.angle_alpha   90.00
_cell.angle_beta   90.00
_cell.angle_gamma   90.00
#
_symmetry.space_group_name_H-M   'P 1'
#
loop_
_entity.id
_entity.type
_entity.pdbx_description
1 polymer ?
#
loop_
_entity_poly.entity_id
_entity_poly.type
_entity_poly.pdbx_seq_one_letter_code
_entity_poly.pdbx_strand_id
1 'polypeptide(L)'
;IKGAKVHTGSPQCQQCWKWGHPSDACRRPAICCPICVGPHHRDLHHSMSGCCKGNPKASPPIPPTPADMACPHVCSCINCSTQHTVDDRCCPYWHHHFNRDWIK
;
A
#
# COMPACT_ATOMS: atom_id res chain seq x y z
N ILE A 1 -7.12 -16.10 -36.11
CA ILE A 1 -7.21 -14.77 -35.47
C ILE A 1 -5.97 -14.63 -34.58
N LYS A 2 -4.97 -13.84 -34.96
CA LYS A 2 -3.83 -13.54 -34.07
C LYS A 2 -4.34 -12.56 -33.02
N GLY A 3 -4.48 -13.01 -31.78
CA GLY A 3 -4.92 -12.17 -30.67
C GLY A 3 -4.01 -10.95 -30.54
N ALA A 4 -4.60 -9.76 -30.52
CA ALA A 4 -3.89 -8.53 -30.20
C ALA A 4 -3.18 -8.74 -28.85
N LYS A 5 -1.87 -8.47 -28.81
CA LYS A 5 -1.16 -8.41 -27.53
C LYS A 5 -1.77 -7.25 -26.75
N VAL A 6 -2.58 -7.57 -25.75
CA VAL A 6 -3.10 -6.57 -24.81
C VAL A 6 -1.86 -5.91 -24.20
N HIS A 7 -1.68 -4.61 -24.42
CA HIS A 7 -0.62 -3.86 -23.75
C HIS A 7 -0.97 -3.80 -22.25
N THR A 8 -0.63 -4.86 -21.52
CA THR A 8 -0.75 -4.88 -20.08
C THR A 8 0.31 -3.90 -19.57
N GLY A 9 -0.14 -2.77 -19.01
CA GLY A 9 0.74 -1.84 -18.30
C GLY A 9 1.55 -2.57 -17.22
N SER A 10 2.55 -1.90 -16.66
CA SER A 10 3.25 -2.44 -15.49
C SER A 10 2.23 -2.68 -14.38
N PRO A 11 2.09 -3.90 -13.85
CA PRO A 11 1.14 -4.18 -12.79
C PRO A 11 1.64 -3.60 -11.45
N GLN A 12 0.69 -3.29 -10.56
CA GLN A 12 0.97 -3.07 -9.15
C GLN A 12 0.83 -4.40 -8.40
N CYS A 13 1.91 -4.81 -7.73
CA CYS A 13 1.92 -6.01 -6.90
C CYS A 13 0.97 -5.84 -5.71
N GLN A 14 -0.01 -6.73 -5.55
CA GLN A 14 -0.97 -6.67 -4.43
C GLN A 14 -0.38 -7.18 -3.10
N GLN A 15 0.85 -7.71 -3.14
CA GLN A 15 1.56 -8.21 -1.95
C GLN A 15 2.46 -7.14 -1.33
N CYS A 16 3.25 -6.44 -2.14
CA CYS A 16 4.17 -5.41 -1.65
C CYS A 16 3.79 -3.97 -2.05
N TRP A 17 2.74 -3.80 -2.86
CA TRP A 17 2.25 -2.53 -3.40
C TRP A 17 3.23 -1.74 -4.28
N LYS A 18 4.35 -2.37 -4.67
CA LYS A 18 5.28 -1.81 -5.65
C LYS A 18 4.78 -2.04 -7.07
N TRP A 19 5.00 -1.07 -7.92
CA TRP A 19 4.82 -1.22 -9.36
C TRP A 19 5.97 -2.01 -10.00
N GLY A 20 5.72 -2.56 -11.19
CA GLY A 20 6.76 -3.16 -12.03
C GLY A 20 6.82 -4.70 -11.99
N HIS A 21 6.05 -5.35 -11.12
CA HIS A 21 5.92 -6.82 -11.12
C HIS A 21 4.53 -7.28 -10.67
N PRO A 22 4.02 -8.39 -11.23
CA PRO A 22 2.78 -9.01 -10.77
C PRO A 22 2.98 -9.71 -9.41
N SER A 23 1.88 -9.96 -8.71
CA SER A 23 1.91 -10.54 -7.35
C SER A 23 2.54 -11.94 -7.30
N ASP A 24 2.34 -12.76 -8.34
CA ASP A 24 2.90 -14.11 -8.46
C ASP A 24 4.43 -14.13 -8.57
N ALA A 25 5.04 -13.06 -9.08
CA ALA A 25 6.48 -12.84 -9.14
C ALA A 25 7.05 -12.18 -7.87
N CYS A 26 6.22 -11.86 -6.88
CA CYS A 26 6.65 -11.18 -5.67
C CYS A 26 7.39 -12.13 -4.72
N ARG A 27 8.56 -11.71 -4.23
CA ARG A 27 9.37 -12.49 -3.28
C ARG A 27 9.18 -12.09 -1.82
N ARG A 28 8.28 -11.14 -1.54
CA ARG A 28 8.06 -10.67 -0.16
C ARG A 28 7.32 -11.77 0.62
N PRO A 29 7.71 -12.13 1.85
CA PRO A 29 7.08 -13.25 2.56
C PRO A 29 5.65 -12.97 3.06
N ALA A 30 5.27 -11.71 3.18
CA ALA A 30 3.96 -11.30 3.70
C ALA A 30 3.36 -10.15 2.88
N ILE A 31 2.03 -10.06 2.91
CA ILE A 31 1.30 -8.91 2.38
C ILE A 31 1.63 -7.65 3.19
N CYS A 32 1.55 -6.50 2.52
CA CYS A 32 1.70 -5.20 3.12
C CYS A 32 0.37 -4.47 3.21
N CYS A 33 0.18 -3.73 4.29
CA CYS A 33 -0.93 -2.82 4.40
C CYS A 33 -0.70 -1.64 3.44
N PRO A 34 -1.67 -1.27 2.59
CA PRO A 34 -1.50 -0.12 1.68
C PRO A 34 -1.45 1.24 2.40
N ILE A 35 -1.84 1.29 3.69
CA ILE A 35 -1.88 2.51 4.49
C ILE A 35 -0.53 2.76 5.17
N CYS A 36 0.01 1.76 5.87
CA CYS A 36 1.24 1.92 6.67
C CYS A 36 2.40 1.01 6.25
N VAL A 37 2.25 0.24 5.17
CA VAL A 37 3.28 -0.68 4.64
C VAL A 37 3.70 -1.78 5.63
N GLY A 38 2.94 -1.95 6.72
CA GLY A 38 3.17 -2.98 7.74
C GLY A 38 2.69 -4.37 7.30
N PRO A 39 3.16 -5.45 7.96
CA PRO A 39 2.88 -6.83 7.55
C PRO A 39 1.47 -7.30 7.98
N HIS A 40 0.42 -6.70 7.41
CA HIS A 40 -0.99 -7.05 7.66
C HIS A 40 -1.89 -6.59 6.50
N HIS A 41 -3.09 -7.19 6.40
CA HIS A 41 -4.12 -6.75 5.46
C HIS A 41 -4.73 -5.40 5.86
N ARG A 42 -5.27 -4.64 4.89
CA ARG A 42 -5.98 -3.37 5.14
C ARG A 42 -7.07 -3.51 6.20
N ASP A 43 -7.86 -4.59 6.17
CA ASP A 43 -8.98 -4.79 7.09
C ASP A 43 -8.53 -4.95 8.55
N LEU A 44 -7.29 -5.41 8.77
CA LEU A 44 -6.71 -5.55 10.10
C LEU A 44 -5.95 -4.29 10.55
N HIS A 45 -5.91 -3.23 9.73
CA HIS A 45 -5.09 -2.06 9.98
C HIS A 45 -5.33 -1.46 11.36
N HIS A 46 -6.59 -1.21 11.75
CA HIS A 46 -6.88 -0.59 13.04
C HIS A 46 -6.45 -1.44 14.24
N SER A 47 -6.51 -2.77 14.11
CA SER A 47 -6.17 -3.70 15.19
C SER A 47 -4.67 -4.02 15.30
N MET A 48 -3.93 -3.93 14.19
CA MET A 48 -2.55 -4.41 14.07
C MET A 48 -1.53 -3.28 13.94
N SER A 49 -1.92 -2.13 13.39
CA SER A 49 -0.98 -1.04 13.14
C SER A 49 -0.61 -0.32 14.45
N GLY A 50 0.67 -0.02 14.63
CA GLY A 50 1.12 0.74 15.81
C GLY A 50 0.50 2.13 15.87
N CYS A 51 0.11 2.70 14.72
CA CYS A 51 -0.53 4.02 14.66
C CYS A 51 -2.03 4.01 15.04
N CYS A 52 -2.74 2.88 14.97
CA CYS A 52 -4.16 2.81 15.29
C CYS A 52 -4.52 1.94 16.49
N LYS A 53 -3.72 0.92 16.81
CA LYS A 53 -4.03 -0.06 17.86
C LYS A 53 -4.15 0.56 19.26
N GLY A 54 -3.57 1.75 19.45
CA GLY A 54 -3.40 2.36 20.76
C GLY A 54 -2.35 1.62 21.59
N ASN A 55 -2.12 2.13 22.80
CA ASN A 55 -1.21 1.54 23.75
C ASN A 55 -1.74 1.72 25.18
N PRO A 56 -2.46 0.74 25.74
CA PRO A 56 -3.00 0.82 27.09
C PRO A 56 -1.91 0.79 28.17
N LYS A 57 -0.69 0.37 27.82
CA LYS A 57 0.48 0.36 28.72
C LYS A 57 1.28 1.67 28.68
N ALA A 58 0.93 2.62 27.81
CA ALA A 58 1.55 3.94 27.80
C ALA A 58 1.12 4.75 29.03
N SER A 59 1.90 5.78 29.38
CA SER A 59 1.56 6.71 30.46
C SER A 59 1.63 8.15 29.92
N PRO A 60 0.49 8.80 29.63
CA PRO A 60 -0.89 8.30 29.80
C PRO A 60 -1.26 7.20 28.78
N PRO A 61 -2.28 6.36 29.06
CA PRO A 61 -2.77 5.36 28.11
C PRO A 61 -3.21 6.01 26.80
N ILE A 62 -2.79 5.42 25.68
CA ILE A 62 -3.18 5.89 24.34
C ILE A 62 -4.37 5.02 23.89
N PRO A 63 -5.58 5.59 23.71
CA PRO A 63 -6.71 4.83 23.20
C PRO A 63 -6.49 4.40 21.75
N PRO A 64 -7.10 3.29 21.30
CA PRO A 64 -7.12 2.93 19.88
C PRO A 64 -7.89 3.97 19.07
N THR A 65 -7.51 4.13 17.80
CA THR A 65 -8.28 4.95 16.83
C THR A 65 -9.64 4.28 16.59
N PRO A 66 -10.76 5.00 16.78
CA PRO A 66 -12.10 4.49 16.47
C PRO A 66 -12.22 3.98 15.02
N ALA A 67 -13.08 2.98 14.80
CA ALA A 67 -13.23 2.34 13.49
C ALA A 67 -13.79 3.28 12.40
N ASP A 68 -14.51 4.32 12.82
CA ASP A 68 -15.11 5.37 11.99
C ASP A 68 -14.16 6.55 11.73
N MET A 69 -13.04 6.63 12.44
CA MET A 69 -12.04 7.68 12.20
C MET A 69 -10.97 7.23 11.21
N ALA A 70 -10.52 8.19 10.39
CA ALA A 70 -9.35 7.98 9.56
C ALA A 70 -8.10 7.70 10.42
N CYS A 71 -7.21 6.88 9.88
CA CYS A 71 -5.93 6.61 10.52
C CYS A 71 -5.13 7.93 10.68
N PRO A 72 -4.64 8.25 11.90
CA PRO A 72 -3.87 9.48 12.13
C PRO A 72 -2.46 9.42 11.52
N HIS A 73 -2.07 8.29 10.94
CA HIS A 73 -0.78 8.10 10.28
C HIS A 73 -0.68 8.96 9.02
N VAL A 74 0.36 9.78 8.99
CA VAL A 74 0.87 10.39 7.77
C VAL A 74 1.44 9.28 6.88
N CYS A 75 0.66 8.85 5.90
CA CYS A 75 1.06 7.82 4.97
C CYS A 75 2.20 8.31 4.07
N SER A 76 3.20 7.46 3.80
CA SER A 76 4.23 7.71 2.79
C SER A 76 4.20 6.58 1.77
N CYS A 77 4.05 6.94 0.50
CA CYS A 77 3.97 5.98 -0.59
C CYS A 77 5.32 5.31 -0.83
N ILE A 78 5.36 3.96 -0.85
CA ILE A 78 6.59 3.21 -1.14
C ILE A 78 7.16 3.44 -2.55
N ASN A 79 6.35 3.96 -3.48
CA ASN A 79 6.75 4.15 -4.87
C ASN A 79 7.37 5.53 -5.12
N CYS A 80 6.80 6.60 -4.57
CA CYS A 80 7.22 7.98 -4.83
C CYS A 80 7.58 8.77 -3.56
N SER A 81 7.49 8.16 -2.38
CA SER A 81 7.84 8.74 -1.08
C SER A 81 7.01 9.97 -0.65
N THR A 82 5.99 10.36 -1.42
CA THR A 82 5.08 11.46 -1.10
C THR A 82 3.94 11.03 -0.17
N GLN A 83 3.23 12.02 0.38
CA GLN A 83 2.20 11.81 1.39
C GLN A 83 0.85 11.36 0.81
N HIS A 84 0.70 10.06 0.58
CA HIS A 84 -0.56 9.41 0.23
C HIS A 84 -0.47 7.88 0.46
N THR A 85 -1.60 7.16 0.37
CA THR A 85 -1.59 5.69 0.43
C THR A 85 -1.07 5.09 -0.87
N VAL A 86 -0.49 3.89 -0.82
CA VAL A 86 0.16 3.28 -2.00
C VAL A 86 -0.81 2.92 -3.13
N ASP A 87 -2.11 2.81 -2.84
CA ASP A 87 -3.19 2.53 -3.78
C ASP A 87 -3.93 3.79 -4.26
N ASP A 88 -3.46 4.98 -3.86
CA ASP A 88 -4.01 6.24 -4.31
C ASP A 88 -3.68 6.49 -5.79
N ARG A 89 -4.67 7.00 -6.53
CA ARG A 89 -4.56 7.35 -7.94
C ARG A 89 -3.79 8.64 -8.18
N CYS A 90 -3.56 9.45 -7.15
CA CYS A 90 -2.68 10.62 -7.25
C CYS A 90 -1.18 10.24 -7.37
N CYS A 91 -0.85 8.96 -7.16
CA CYS A 91 0.53 8.49 -7.31
C CYS A 91 1.02 8.66 -8.75
N PRO A 92 2.20 9.26 -8.98
CA PRO A 92 2.80 9.35 -10.32
C PRO A 92 2.92 7.99 -11.01
N TYR A 93 3.19 6.92 -10.25
CA TYR A 93 3.24 5.56 -10.79
C TYR A 93 1.90 5.05 -11.30
N TRP A 94 0.79 5.47 -10.67
CA TRP A 94 -0.53 5.17 -11.20
C TRP A 94 -0.75 5.89 -12.53
N HIS A 95 -0.37 7.16 -12.65
CA HIS A 95 -0.51 7.89 -13.92
C HIS A 95 0.35 7.29 -15.05
N HIS A 96 1.53 6.77 -14.73
CA HIS A 96 2.46 6.19 -15.69
C HIS A 96 2.38 4.67 -15.80
N HIS A 97 1.33 4.01 -15.28
CA HIS A 97 1.27 2.55 -15.25
C HIS A 97 1.31 1.89 -16.64
N PHE A 98 0.87 2.57 -17.71
CA PHE A 98 1.03 2.06 -19.08
C PHE A 98 2.43 2.29 -19.68
N ASN A 99 3.25 3.15 -19.08
CA ASN A 99 4.62 3.43 -19.52
C ASN A 99 5.62 2.56 -18.74
N ARG A 100 5.95 1.40 -19.31
CA ARG A 100 6.88 0.43 -18.69
C ARG A 100 8.30 0.97 -18.52
N ASP A 101 8.75 1.87 -19.39
CA ASP A 101 10.10 2.44 -19.30
C ASP A 101 10.21 3.47 -18.18
N TRP A 102 9.11 4.11 -17.81
CA TRP A 102 9.06 5.06 -16.69
C TRP A 102 9.06 4.37 -15.32
N ILE A 103 8.49 3.16 -15.21
CA ILE A 103 8.37 2.42 -13.93
C ILE A 103 9.65 1.69 -13.52
N LYS A 104 10.67 1.64 -14.39
CA LYS A 104 11.94 0.90 -14.18
C LYS A 104 12.73 1.37 -12.96
#